data_AF-A0A930VDH4-F1
#
_entry.id   AF-A0A930VDH4-F1
#
_cell.length_a   1.000
_cell.length_b   1.000
_cell.length_c   1.000
_cell.angle_alpha   90.00
_cell.angle_beta   90.00
_cell.angle_gamma   90.00
#
_symmetry.space_group_name_H-M   'P 1'
#
loop_
_entity.id
_entity.type
_entity.pdbx_description
1 polymer ?
#
loop_
_entity_poly.entity_id
_entity_poly.type
_entity_poly.pdbx_seq_one_letter_code
_entity_poly.pdbx_strand_id
1 'polypeptide(L)'
;MSRHHVTSALAEQDGTGPREDFVLMHGGQAYGAEAVLSAAHHKATGTPVPDHDWTAKDQAARILRELGFRVLAGDDPDAVVPVSGSWRETSDVGADATREEWTAAARETLLEAARRYRATVTPKVLAIEVQRRSGIRTKQQMHYWLGEVLGRVALESAARDEPLLVSLVVDEAGRVGDGYAVAVLAAYGDRPENPNAHAAREQLECYRFFDAAGLPADGGSVAPPKVVAAAPKTRRTAAPKAPAVKRPTKPADIPLEICPTCFMALPRSGVCDNCA
;
A
#
# COMPACT_ATOMS: atom_id res chain seq x y z
N MET A 1 -7.48 35.07 -8.12
CA MET A 1 -6.22 34.31 -8.35
C MET A 1 -6.18 33.85 -9.81
N SER A 2 -5.02 33.81 -10.47
CA SER A 2 -4.91 33.47 -11.91
C SER A 2 -3.82 32.41 -12.16
N ARG A 3 -3.78 31.85 -13.37
CA ARG A 3 -2.75 30.90 -13.80
C ARG A 3 -1.33 31.42 -13.58
N HIS A 4 -1.09 32.72 -13.76
CA HIS A 4 0.20 33.36 -13.54
C HIS A 4 0.67 33.28 -12.08
N HIS A 5 -0.25 33.50 -11.13
CA HIS A 5 0.05 33.39 -9.70
C HIS A 5 0.44 31.96 -9.31
N VAL A 6 -0.23 30.96 -9.89
CA VAL A 6 0.10 29.54 -9.69
C VAL A 6 1.48 29.21 -10.27
N THR A 7 1.80 29.64 -11.49
CA THR A 7 3.13 29.42 -12.07
C THR A 7 4.25 30.10 -11.26
N SER A 8 3.99 31.29 -10.71
CA SER A 8 4.96 31.97 -9.84
C SER A 8 5.13 31.25 -8.50
N ALA A 9 4.07 30.68 -7.93
CA ALA A 9 4.15 29.88 -6.70
C ALA A 9 4.96 28.59 -6.91
N LEU A 10 4.80 27.93 -8.05
CA LEU A 10 5.54 26.71 -8.39
C LEU A 10 7.04 26.94 -8.53
N ALA A 11 7.48 28.11 -8.99
CA ALA A 11 8.91 28.42 -9.15
C ALA A 11 9.68 28.55 -7.83
N GLU A 12 8.97 28.74 -6.72
CA GLU A 12 9.55 28.98 -5.39
C GLU A 12 9.32 27.79 -4.42
N GLN A 13 8.57 26.77 -4.85
CA GLN A 13 8.36 25.56 -4.08
C GLN A 13 9.30 24.44 -4.53
N ASP A 14 9.86 23.72 -3.57
CA ASP A 14 10.52 22.45 -3.85
C ASP A 14 9.44 21.38 -4.15
N GLY A 15 9.57 20.70 -5.29
CA GLY A 15 8.60 19.75 -5.86
C GLY A 15 8.44 18.42 -5.10
N THR A 16 8.62 18.43 -3.77
CA THR A 16 8.52 17.26 -2.89
C THR A 16 7.93 17.64 -1.52
N GLY A 17 6.84 18.41 -1.52
CA GLY A 17 6.07 18.70 -0.32
C GLY A 17 5.40 17.46 0.30
N PRO A 18 4.77 17.59 1.48
CA PRO A 18 4.00 16.52 2.10
C PRO A 18 2.94 15.96 1.13
N ARG A 19 2.68 14.66 1.24
CA ARG A 19 1.74 13.98 0.36
C ARG A 19 0.32 14.47 0.63
N GLU A 20 -0.23 15.20 -0.32
CA GLU A 20 -1.62 15.61 -0.32
C GLU A 20 -2.49 14.61 -1.09
N ASP A 21 -3.80 14.69 -0.87
CA ASP A 21 -4.78 13.87 -1.59
C ASP A 21 -4.88 14.22 -3.08
N PHE A 22 -4.41 15.41 -3.46
CA PHE A 22 -4.32 15.85 -4.84
C PHE A 22 -2.96 16.48 -5.11
N VAL A 23 -2.38 16.11 -6.25
CA VAL A 23 -1.05 16.51 -6.65
C VAL A 23 -1.11 17.17 -8.01
N LEU A 24 -0.58 18.39 -8.10
CA LEU A 24 -0.38 19.10 -9.35
C LEU A 24 0.94 18.65 -10.00
N MET A 25 0.86 18.23 -11.26
CA MET A 25 2.03 17.86 -12.06
C MET A 25 2.52 19.04 -12.89
N HIS A 26 3.77 19.47 -12.70
CA HIS A 26 4.37 20.57 -13.46
C HIS A 26 5.87 20.35 -13.68
N GLY A 27 6.34 20.48 -14.92
CA GLY A 27 7.78 20.33 -15.24
C GLY A 27 8.37 18.96 -14.89
N GLY A 28 7.55 17.90 -14.85
CA GLY A 28 7.96 16.56 -14.41
C GLY A 28 8.06 16.38 -12.90
N GLN A 29 7.68 17.39 -12.11
CA GLN A 29 7.64 17.37 -10.65
C GLN A 29 6.19 17.32 -10.14
N ALA A 30 6.04 16.87 -8.90
CA ALA A 30 4.77 16.71 -8.20
C ALA A 30 4.66 17.72 -7.06
N TYR A 31 3.59 18.50 -7.01
CA TYR A 31 3.37 19.50 -5.97
C TYR A 31 2.03 19.28 -5.28
N GLY A 32 1.95 19.53 -3.97
CA GLY A 32 0.68 19.54 -3.26
C GLY A 32 -0.28 20.56 -3.87
N ALA A 33 -1.50 20.13 -4.24
CA ALA A 33 -2.51 21.01 -4.81
C ALA A 33 -2.92 22.14 -3.85
N GLU A 34 -3.16 21.84 -2.58
CA GLU A 34 -3.50 22.81 -1.53
C GLU A 34 -2.32 23.72 -1.20
N ALA A 35 -1.12 23.18 -1.04
CA ALA A 35 0.08 23.98 -0.81
C ALA A 35 0.35 24.98 -1.95
N VAL A 36 0.26 24.53 -3.20
CA VAL A 36 0.44 25.40 -4.38
C VAL A 36 -0.65 26.45 -4.44
N LEU A 37 -1.90 26.07 -4.20
CA LEU A 37 -3.02 27.00 -4.29
C LEU A 37 -2.97 28.06 -3.18
N SER A 38 -2.61 27.67 -1.97
CA SER A 38 -2.45 28.57 -0.82
C SER A 38 -1.31 29.57 -1.07
N ALA A 39 -0.16 29.10 -1.58
CA ALA A 39 0.94 29.98 -1.98
C ALA A 39 0.54 30.94 -3.13
N ALA A 40 -0.18 30.45 -4.13
CA ALA A 40 -0.68 31.27 -5.23
C ALA A 40 -1.70 32.32 -4.77
N HIS A 41 -2.56 31.98 -3.80
CA HIS A 41 -3.50 32.92 -3.20
C HIS A 41 -2.77 34.02 -2.42
N HIS A 42 -1.77 33.65 -1.60
CA HIS A 42 -0.95 34.61 -0.89
C HIS A 42 -0.25 35.57 -1.86
N LYS A 43 0.30 35.08 -2.97
CA LYS A 43 0.88 35.94 -4.02
C LYS A 43 -0.15 36.90 -4.66
N ALA A 44 -1.39 36.45 -4.83
CA ALA A 44 -2.43 37.25 -5.47
C ALA A 44 -3.05 38.32 -4.55
N THR A 45 -3.04 38.10 -3.23
CA THR A 45 -3.82 38.92 -2.27
C THR A 45 -2.98 39.54 -1.16
N GLY A 46 -1.75 39.06 -0.94
CA GLY A 46 -0.94 39.39 0.22
C GLY A 46 -1.37 38.71 1.52
N THR A 47 -2.47 37.92 1.50
CA THR A 47 -3.02 37.27 2.69
C THR A 47 -2.83 35.75 2.61
N PRO A 48 -2.21 35.12 3.63
CA PRO A 48 -2.10 33.67 3.69
C PRO A 48 -3.48 33.06 3.91
N VAL A 49 -3.82 32.04 3.12
CA VAL A 49 -4.95 31.17 3.43
C VAL A 49 -4.43 30.16 4.44
N PRO A 50 -5.04 30.01 5.63
CA PRO A 50 -4.67 28.91 6.50
C PRO A 50 -4.94 27.59 5.78
N ASP A 51 -4.08 26.59 5.96
CA ASP A 51 -4.11 25.28 5.27
C ASP A 51 -5.46 24.53 5.36
N HIS A 52 -6.44 25.01 6.13
CA HIS A 52 -7.74 24.37 6.38
C HIS A 52 -8.96 25.21 5.93
N ASP A 53 -8.77 26.32 5.22
CA ASP A 53 -9.90 27.14 4.75
C ASP A 53 -10.62 26.56 3.51
N TRP A 54 -10.17 25.38 3.04
CA TRP A 54 -10.78 24.68 1.91
C TRP A 54 -11.99 23.87 2.39
N THR A 55 -13.18 24.40 2.15
CA THR A 55 -14.47 23.82 2.58
C THR A 55 -14.72 22.40 2.06
N ALA A 56 -14.06 21.99 0.97
CA ALA A 56 -14.07 20.63 0.46
C ALA A 56 -12.65 20.16 0.13
N LYS A 57 -12.37 18.89 0.43
CA LYS A 57 -11.07 18.22 0.27
C LYS A 57 -10.50 18.25 -1.17
N ASP A 58 -11.34 18.40 -2.17
CA ASP A 58 -10.94 18.45 -3.58
C ASP A 58 -11.10 19.86 -4.20
N GLN A 59 -11.46 20.86 -3.39
CA GLN A 59 -11.69 22.22 -3.86
C GLN A 59 -10.45 22.79 -4.55
N ALA A 60 -9.26 22.59 -3.95
CA ALA A 60 -8.02 23.08 -4.54
C ALA A 60 -7.74 22.44 -5.91
N ALA A 61 -7.97 21.13 -6.01
CA ALA A 61 -7.80 20.38 -7.25
C ALA A 61 -8.74 20.87 -8.36
N ARG A 62 -10.01 21.20 -8.03
CA ARG A 62 -10.97 21.74 -9.02
C ARG A 62 -10.50 23.09 -9.56
N ILE A 63 -10.12 24.02 -8.69
CA ILE A 63 -9.65 25.36 -9.09
C ILE A 63 -8.41 25.26 -9.98
N LEU A 64 -7.44 24.42 -9.61
CA LEU A 64 -6.23 24.23 -10.41
C LEU A 64 -6.52 23.60 -11.78
N ARG A 65 -7.48 22.66 -11.87
CA ARG A 65 -7.95 22.11 -13.15
C ARG A 65 -8.65 23.15 -14.01
N GLU A 66 -9.49 23.99 -13.44
CA GLU A 66 -10.14 25.12 -14.14
C GLU A 66 -9.11 26.11 -14.70
N LEU A 67 -8.00 26.30 -14.00
CA LEU A 67 -6.86 27.10 -14.47
C LEU A 67 -5.95 26.36 -15.48
N GLY A 68 -6.33 25.15 -15.89
CA GLY A 68 -5.65 24.36 -16.92
C GLY A 68 -4.40 23.62 -16.45
N PHE A 69 -4.30 23.27 -15.16
CA PHE A 69 -3.22 22.42 -14.65
C PHE A 69 -3.62 20.94 -14.60
N ARG A 70 -2.65 20.04 -14.83
CA ARG A 70 -2.84 18.60 -14.65
C ARG A 70 -2.76 18.28 -13.16
N VAL A 71 -3.89 17.90 -12.56
CA VAL A 71 -3.98 17.52 -11.15
C VAL A 71 -4.49 16.10 -11.01
N LEU A 72 -3.67 15.25 -10.39
CA LEU A 72 -3.92 13.84 -10.16
C LEU A 72 -4.31 13.60 -8.69
N ALA A 73 -4.89 12.44 -8.41
CA ALA A 73 -5.01 12.00 -7.02
C ALA A 73 -3.61 11.65 -6.48
N GLY A 74 -3.34 11.88 -5.19
CA GLY A 74 -2.02 11.63 -4.60
C GLY A 74 -1.65 10.15 -4.54
N ASP A 75 -2.60 9.25 -4.77
CA ASP A 75 -2.38 7.81 -4.92
C ASP A 75 -2.31 7.35 -6.38
N ASP A 76 -2.41 8.27 -7.35
CA ASP A 76 -2.19 7.97 -8.75
C ASP A 76 -0.70 7.65 -8.99
N PRO A 77 -0.35 6.55 -9.66
CA PRO A 77 1.04 6.20 -9.95
C PRO A 77 1.83 7.31 -10.66
N ASP A 78 1.18 8.11 -11.52
CA ASP A 78 1.82 9.23 -12.23
C ASP A 78 2.06 10.44 -11.31
N ALA A 79 1.39 10.51 -10.16
CA ALA A 79 1.56 11.56 -9.15
C ALA A 79 2.72 11.28 -8.18
N VAL A 80 3.17 10.02 -8.11
CA VAL A 80 4.20 9.60 -7.18
C VAL A 80 5.58 9.78 -7.83
N VAL A 81 6.38 10.67 -7.25
CA VAL A 81 7.77 10.90 -7.65
C VAL A 81 8.69 10.25 -6.62
N PRO A 82 9.68 9.44 -7.04
CA PRO A 82 10.55 8.75 -6.10
C PRO A 82 11.48 9.74 -5.41
N VAL A 83 11.85 9.47 -4.16
CA VAL A 83 12.74 10.34 -3.38
C VAL A 83 14.10 10.54 -4.08
N SER A 84 14.58 9.52 -4.79
CA SER A 84 15.79 9.55 -5.61
C SER A 84 15.69 10.43 -6.88
N GLY A 85 14.50 10.93 -7.22
CA GLY A 85 14.23 11.66 -8.46
C GLY A 85 14.13 10.79 -9.73
N SER A 86 14.46 9.50 -9.66
CA SER A 86 14.34 8.56 -10.79
C SER A 86 13.89 7.16 -10.37
N TRP A 87 13.10 6.52 -11.23
CA TRP A 87 12.55 5.18 -10.99
C TRP A 87 13.49 4.09 -11.52
N ARG A 88 13.67 3.02 -10.76
CA ARG A 88 14.23 1.73 -11.18
C ARG A 88 13.11 0.69 -11.27
N GLU A 89 13.16 -0.19 -12.27
CA GLU A 89 12.21 -1.32 -12.35
C GLU A 89 12.70 -2.49 -11.50
N THR A 90 11.77 -3.22 -10.87
CA THR A 90 12.12 -4.43 -10.10
C THR A 90 12.87 -5.49 -10.93
N SER A 91 12.66 -5.52 -12.26
CA SER A 91 13.40 -6.40 -13.17
C SER A 91 14.89 -6.08 -13.25
N ASP A 92 15.25 -4.81 -13.09
CA ASP A 92 16.62 -4.32 -13.25
C ASP A 92 17.40 -4.49 -11.94
N VAL A 93 16.72 -4.36 -10.80
CA VAL A 93 17.30 -4.51 -9.47
C VAL A 93 17.37 -5.98 -9.04
N GLY A 94 16.44 -6.81 -9.49
CA GLY A 94 16.28 -8.20 -9.05
C GLY A 94 15.35 -8.33 -7.84
N ALA A 95 14.67 -9.48 -7.74
CA ALA A 95 13.54 -9.67 -6.82
C ALA A 95 13.93 -9.56 -5.34
N ASP A 96 15.03 -10.20 -4.93
CA ASP A 96 15.42 -10.25 -3.52
C ASP A 96 15.99 -8.91 -3.02
N ALA A 97 16.90 -8.30 -3.79
CA ALA A 97 17.39 -6.95 -3.53
C ALA A 97 16.24 -5.92 -3.50
N THR A 98 15.25 -6.05 -4.40
CA THR A 98 14.04 -5.22 -4.34
C THR A 98 13.31 -5.42 -3.00
N ARG A 99 13.20 -6.65 -2.49
CA ARG A 99 12.46 -6.93 -1.26
C ARG A 99 13.20 -6.42 -0.04
N GLU A 100 14.52 -6.49 -0.03
CA GLU A 100 15.36 -5.89 1.00
C GLU A 100 15.19 -4.36 1.06
N GLU A 101 15.36 -3.67 -0.08
CA GLU A 101 15.18 -2.21 -0.14
C GLU A 101 13.74 -1.78 0.21
N TRP A 102 12.74 -2.54 -0.24
CA TRP A 102 11.35 -2.31 0.13
C TRP A 102 11.07 -2.54 1.62
N THR A 103 11.75 -3.49 2.25
CA THR A 103 11.65 -3.76 3.69
C THR A 103 12.21 -2.59 4.48
N ALA A 104 13.39 -2.08 4.11
CA ALA A 104 13.97 -0.89 4.72
C ALA A 104 13.02 0.32 4.62
N ALA A 105 12.51 0.60 3.41
CA ALA A 105 11.56 1.69 3.18
C ALA A 105 10.24 1.52 3.94
N ALA A 106 9.72 0.29 4.04
CA ALA A 106 8.52 0.00 4.81
C ALA A 106 8.74 0.26 6.30
N ARG A 107 9.87 -0.20 6.84
CA ARG A 107 10.23 0.00 8.25
C ARG A 107 10.33 1.49 8.58
N GLU A 108 10.99 2.29 7.75
CA GLU A 108 11.07 3.75 7.95
C GLU A 108 9.68 4.40 7.99
N THR A 109 8.80 4.03 7.05
CA THR A 109 7.43 4.54 7.01
C THR A 109 6.66 4.18 8.28
N LEU A 110 6.84 2.96 8.80
CA LEU A 110 6.16 2.50 10.00
C LEU A 110 6.75 3.14 11.27
N LEU A 111 8.05 3.44 11.31
CA LEU A 111 8.65 4.20 12.40
C LEU A 111 8.10 5.63 12.48
N GLU A 112 7.86 6.29 11.35
CA GLU A 112 7.21 7.60 11.32
C GLU A 112 5.78 7.56 11.86
N ALA A 113 5.05 6.47 11.60
CA ALA A 113 3.74 6.23 12.20
C ALA A 113 3.86 5.95 13.71
N ALA A 114 4.81 5.09 14.11
CA ALA A 114 5.04 4.74 15.50
C ALA A 114 5.42 5.96 16.37
N ARG A 115 6.03 6.98 15.79
CA ARG A 115 6.41 8.23 16.47
C ARG A 115 5.27 9.25 16.60
N ARG A 116 4.04 8.91 16.22
CA ARG A 116 2.87 9.79 16.38
C ARG A 116 1.72 9.00 16.99
N TYR A 117 1.26 9.42 18.16
CA TYR A 117 0.26 8.66 18.90
C TYR A 117 -1.03 8.50 18.07
N ARG A 118 -1.52 7.26 17.99
CA ARG A 118 -2.69 6.84 17.18
C ARG A 118 -2.52 6.94 15.66
N ALA A 119 -1.32 7.18 15.15
CA ALA A 119 -1.10 7.16 13.71
C ALA A 119 -0.99 5.72 13.19
N THR A 120 -1.75 5.43 12.13
CA THR A 120 -1.74 4.13 11.45
C THR A 120 -1.56 4.32 9.95
N VAL A 121 -1.07 3.31 9.26
CA VAL A 121 -0.85 3.33 7.81
C VAL A 121 -1.74 2.31 7.13
N THR A 122 -2.38 2.67 6.01
CA THR A 122 -3.14 1.68 5.24
C THR A 122 -2.20 0.87 4.34
N PRO A 123 -2.52 -0.38 3.99
CA PRO A 123 -1.71 -1.17 3.06
C PRO A 123 -1.43 -0.46 1.74
N LYS A 124 -2.42 0.30 1.23
CA LYS A 124 -2.29 1.08 0.00
C LYS A 124 -1.29 2.23 0.16
N VAL A 125 -1.38 2.99 1.25
CA VAL A 125 -0.44 4.09 1.52
C VAL A 125 0.97 3.53 1.69
N LEU A 126 1.12 2.44 2.45
CA LEU A 126 2.42 1.81 2.64
C LEU A 126 3.02 1.32 1.31
N ALA A 127 2.23 0.67 0.46
CA ALA A 127 2.71 0.17 -0.83
C ALA A 127 3.20 1.29 -1.76
N ILE A 128 2.56 2.45 -1.71
CA ILE A 128 3.00 3.63 -2.46
C ILE A 128 4.29 4.17 -1.86
N GLU A 129 4.35 4.33 -0.55
CA GLU A 129 5.50 4.93 0.13
C GLU A 129 6.77 4.07 0.02
N VAL A 130 6.61 2.75 0.09
CA VAL A 130 7.70 1.78 -0.10
C VAL A 130 8.34 1.94 -1.48
N GLN A 131 7.53 2.03 -2.54
CA GLN A 131 8.06 2.26 -3.89
C GLN A 131 8.68 3.66 -4.00
N ARG A 132 8.00 4.68 -3.48
CA ARG A 132 8.46 6.08 -3.53
C ARG A 132 9.83 6.27 -2.87
N ARG A 133 10.02 5.74 -1.65
CA ARG A 133 11.27 5.90 -0.89
C ARG A 133 12.42 5.08 -1.48
N SER A 134 12.16 3.83 -1.83
CA SER A 134 13.18 2.97 -2.47
C SER A 134 13.55 3.44 -3.89
N GLY A 135 12.65 4.18 -4.54
CA GLY A 135 12.77 4.49 -5.96
C GLY A 135 12.65 3.26 -6.86
N ILE A 136 12.18 2.13 -6.34
CA ILE A 136 11.95 0.91 -7.12
C ILE A 136 10.45 0.73 -7.31
N ARG A 137 10.01 0.65 -8.57
CA ARG A 137 8.60 0.44 -8.91
C ARG A 137 8.32 -0.94 -9.50
N THR A 138 7.04 -1.31 -9.46
CA THR A 138 6.51 -2.50 -10.12
C THR A 138 5.11 -2.24 -10.65
N LYS A 139 4.75 -2.96 -11.72
CA LYS A 139 3.37 -3.03 -12.22
C LYS A 139 2.54 -4.11 -11.52
N GLN A 140 3.17 -4.94 -10.69
CA GLN A 140 2.50 -6.02 -9.97
C GLN A 140 1.64 -5.47 -8.84
N GLN A 141 0.42 -6.00 -8.69
CA GLN A 141 -0.50 -5.58 -7.63
C GLN A 141 0.10 -5.85 -6.23
N MET A 142 -0.15 -4.93 -5.29
CA MET A 142 0.52 -4.92 -3.98
C MET A 142 0.33 -6.19 -3.15
N HIS A 143 -0.81 -6.88 -3.28
CA HIS A 143 -1.08 -8.09 -2.50
C HIS A 143 -0.13 -9.24 -2.80
N TYR A 144 0.56 -9.22 -3.95
CA TYR A 144 1.54 -10.25 -4.28
C TYR A 144 2.92 -10.06 -3.65
N TRP A 145 3.25 -8.85 -3.16
CA TRP A 145 4.60 -8.55 -2.68
C TRP A 145 4.62 -7.89 -1.30
N LEU A 146 3.59 -7.12 -0.95
CA LEU A 146 3.55 -6.40 0.33
C LEU A 146 3.53 -7.35 1.53
N GLY A 147 2.89 -8.51 1.39
CA GLY A 147 2.86 -9.52 2.46
C GLY A 147 4.26 -10.04 2.84
N GLU A 148 5.12 -10.26 1.85
CA GLU A 148 6.50 -10.70 2.10
C GLU A 148 7.33 -9.58 2.76
N VAL A 149 7.20 -8.35 2.26
CA VAL A 149 7.84 -7.16 2.85
C VAL A 149 7.43 -6.99 4.32
N LEU A 150 6.14 -7.09 4.62
CA LEU A 150 5.64 -7.03 6.01
C LEU A 150 6.17 -8.19 6.87
N GLY A 151 6.27 -9.40 6.31
CA GLY A 151 6.89 -10.53 7.01
C GLY A 151 8.34 -10.25 7.40
N ARG A 152 9.14 -9.67 6.49
CA ARG A 152 10.53 -9.28 6.77
C ARG A 152 10.61 -8.19 7.84
N VAL A 153 9.76 -7.14 7.78
CA VAL A 153 9.71 -6.09 8.82
C VAL A 153 9.34 -6.67 10.20
N ALA A 154 8.43 -7.63 10.26
CA ALA A 154 8.04 -8.26 11.52
C ALA A 154 9.21 -9.06 12.13
N LEU A 155 9.93 -9.82 11.31
CA LEU A 155 11.14 -10.53 11.74
C LEU A 155 12.24 -9.56 12.20
N GLU A 156 12.43 -8.44 11.50
CA GLU A 156 13.38 -7.40 11.93
C GLU A 156 12.98 -6.75 13.26
N SER A 157 11.69 -6.51 13.49
CA SER A 157 11.20 -5.95 14.76
C SER A 157 11.53 -6.92 15.90
N ALA A 158 11.20 -8.21 15.72
CA ALA A 158 11.51 -9.25 16.70
C ALA A 158 13.01 -9.40 16.96
N ALA A 159 13.85 -9.38 15.92
CA ALA A 159 15.30 -9.46 16.05
C ALA A 159 15.94 -8.26 16.76
N ARG A 160 15.22 -7.14 16.85
CA ARG A 160 15.63 -5.91 17.54
C ARG A 160 15.02 -5.78 18.94
N ASP A 161 14.26 -6.78 19.40
CA ASP A 161 13.46 -6.72 20.62
C ASP A 161 12.49 -5.50 20.62
N GLU A 162 11.97 -5.14 19.44
CA GLU A 162 11.01 -4.05 19.23
C GLU A 162 9.58 -4.61 19.12
N PRO A 163 8.55 -3.85 19.54
CA PRO A 163 7.16 -4.21 19.25
C PRO A 163 6.92 -4.29 17.74
N LEU A 164 5.95 -5.10 17.32
CA LEU A 164 5.71 -5.38 15.90
C LEU A 164 5.18 -4.13 15.19
N LEU A 165 6.07 -3.42 14.48
CA LEU A 165 5.74 -2.25 13.67
C LEU A 165 4.63 -2.53 12.65
N VAL A 166 4.56 -3.76 12.13
CA VAL A 166 3.51 -4.17 11.19
C VAL A 166 2.10 -4.16 11.79
N SER A 167 1.96 -4.07 13.11
CA SER A 167 0.67 -3.86 13.77
C SER A 167 0.04 -2.51 13.41
N LEU A 168 0.84 -1.52 13.01
CA LEU A 168 0.38 -0.19 12.57
C LEU A 168 -0.26 -0.20 11.18
N VAL A 169 -0.18 -1.34 10.46
CA VAL A 169 -0.76 -1.49 9.12
C VAL A 169 -2.19 -2.03 9.22
N VAL A 170 -3.17 -1.14 9.01
CA VAL A 170 -4.59 -1.46 9.18
C VAL A 170 -5.45 -0.94 8.03
N ASP A 171 -6.60 -1.56 7.82
CA ASP A 171 -7.64 -1.05 6.93
C ASP A 171 -8.31 0.22 7.51
N GLU A 172 -9.24 0.81 6.75
CA GLU A 172 -9.98 2.01 7.17
C GLU A 172 -10.77 1.80 8.48
N ALA A 173 -11.18 0.56 8.72
CA ALA A 173 -11.87 0.12 9.93
C ALA A 173 -10.91 -0.15 11.11
N GLY A 174 -9.60 0.01 10.93
CA GLY A 174 -8.59 -0.23 11.97
C GLY A 174 -8.25 -1.71 12.17
N ARG A 175 -8.52 -2.57 11.18
CA ARG A 175 -8.24 -4.01 11.25
C ARG A 175 -6.93 -4.36 10.55
N VAL A 176 -6.18 -5.28 11.13
CA VAL A 176 -5.00 -5.86 10.47
C VAL A 176 -5.39 -6.86 9.39
N GLY A 177 -4.53 -7.01 8.37
CA GLY A 177 -4.73 -7.97 7.28
C GLY A 177 -4.47 -9.42 7.69
N ASP A 178 -4.93 -10.37 6.87
CA ASP A 178 -4.86 -11.82 7.14
C ASP A 178 -3.42 -12.33 7.39
N GLY A 179 -2.42 -11.68 6.78
CA GLY A 179 -1.00 -12.00 6.97
C GLY A 179 -0.45 -11.66 8.36
N TYR A 180 -1.13 -10.82 9.14
CA TYR A 180 -0.62 -10.36 10.44
C TYR A 180 -0.47 -11.52 11.44
N ALA A 181 -1.44 -12.43 11.51
CA ALA A 181 -1.35 -13.58 12.41
C ALA A 181 -0.17 -14.50 12.08
N VAL A 182 0.23 -14.57 10.79
CA VAL A 182 1.41 -15.31 10.34
C VAL A 182 2.69 -14.59 10.76
N ALA A 183 2.73 -13.27 10.65
CA ALA A 183 3.85 -12.45 11.12
C ALA A 183 4.06 -12.58 12.63
N VAL A 184 2.99 -12.56 13.43
CA VAL A 184 3.06 -12.76 14.89
C VAL A 184 3.59 -14.17 15.23
N LEU A 185 3.08 -15.20 14.55
CA LEU A 185 3.57 -16.57 14.72
C LEU A 185 5.07 -16.68 14.42
N ALA A 186 5.53 -16.04 13.33
CA ALA A 186 6.94 -16.08 12.95
C ALA A 186 7.84 -15.31 13.93
N ALA A 187 7.34 -14.20 14.49
CA ALA A 187 8.09 -13.36 15.43
C ALA A 187 8.14 -13.94 16.86
N TYR A 188 7.01 -14.43 17.36
CA TYR A 188 6.85 -14.80 18.78
C TYR A 188 6.60 -16.29 19.02
N GLY A 189 6.44 -17.09 17.95
CA GLY A 189 6.22 -18.54 18.06
C GLY A 189 4.77 -18.96 18.29
N ASP A 190 3.87 -18.02 18.62
CA ASP A 190 2.46 -18.29 18.88
C ASP A 190 1.53 -17.47 18.00
N ARG A 191 0.46 -18.11 17.52
CA ARG A 191 -0.57 -17.43 16.72
C ARG A 191 -1.60 -16.78 17.64
N PRO A 192 -1.91 -15.49 17.46
CA PRO A 192 -2.90 -14.82 18.31
C PRO A 192 -4.32 -15.32 17.99
N GLU A 193 -5.10 -15.61 19.02
CA GLU A 193 -6.52 -15.98 18.89
C GLU A 193 -7.35 -14.86 18.25
N ASN A 194 -7.09 -13.61 18.67
CA ASN A 194 -7.70 -12.41 18.09
C ASN A 194 -6.62 -11.47 17.53
N PRO A 195 -6.33 -11.54 16.22
CA PRO A 195 -5.30 -10.73 15.56
C PRO A 195 -5.50 -9.22 15.75
N ASN A 196 -6.74 -8.73 15.72
CA ASN A 196 -7.01 -7.29 15.86
C ASN A 196 -6.76 -6.81 17.31
N ALA A 197 -7.15 -7.60 18.30
CA ALA A 197 -6.87 -7.27 19.70
C ALA A 197 -5.37 -7.35 20.01
N HIS A 198 -4.65 -8.31 19.39
CA HIS A 198 -3.19 -8.38 19.46
C HIS A 198 -2.55 -7.14 18.85
N ALA A 199 -2.95 -6.78 17.63
CA ALA A 199 -2.46 -5.58 16.94
C ALA A 199 -2.71 -4.30 17.74
N ALA A 200 -3.90 -4.11 18.30
CA ALA A 200 -4.19 -2.90 19.07
C ALA A 200 -3.30 -2.76 20.33
N ARG A 201 -2.88 -3.87 20.93
CA ARG A 201 -1.87 -3.88 22.02
C ARG A 201 -0.48 -3.55 21.50
N GLU A 202 -0.03 -4.24 20.46
CA GLU A 202 1.28 -3.98 19.81
C GLU A 202 1.43 -2.53 19.32
N GLN A 203 0.36 -1.93 18.80
CA GLN A 203 0.34 -0.53 18.39
C GLN A 203 0.60 0.40 19.57
N LEU A 204 -0.03 0.15 20.72
CA LEU A 204 0.22 0.93 21.93
C LEU A 204 1.67 0.78 22.40
N GLU A 205 2.19 -0.44 22.36
CA GLU A 205 3.59 -0.70 22.67
C GLU A 205 4.53 -0.01 21.69
N CYS A 206 4.23 0.03 20.39
CA CYS A 206 4.99 0.83 19.42
C CYS A 206 5.01 2.31 19.81
N TYR A 207 3.86 2.90 20.16
CA TYR A 207 3.82 4.32 20.53
C TYR A 207 4.62 4.61 21.81
N ARG A 208 4.61 3.69 22.78
CA ARG A 208 5.39 3.80 24.02
C ARG A 208 6.88 3.63 23.76
N PHE A 209 7.24 2.58 23.02
CA PHE A 209 8.63 2.21 22.74
C PHE A 209 9.36 3.28 21.92
N PHE A 210 8.67 3.90 20.96
CA PHE A 210 9.25 4.92 20.07
C PHE A 210 8.92 6.35 20.49
N ASP A 211 8.54 6.58 21.76
CA ASP A 211 8.27 7.91 22.35
C ASP A 211 7.37 8.79 21.47
N ALA A 212 6.18 8.26 21.15
CA ALA A 212 5.30 8.90 20.19
C ALA A 212 4.88 10.33 20.61
N ALA A 213 5.00 11.27 19.67
CA ALA A 213 4.47 12.61 19.85
C ALA A 213 2.95 12.55 20.10
N GLY A 214 2.51 13.27 21.14
CA GLY A 214 1.11 13.29 21.57
C GLY A 214 0.69 12.10 22.44
N LEU A 215 1.62 11.24 22.88
CA LEU A 215 1.34 10.19 23.85
C LEU A 215 0.95 10.82 25.21
N PRO A 216 -0.18 10.41 25.82
CA PRO A 216 -0.56 10.88 27.14
C PRO A 216 0.44 10.48 28.23
N ALA A 217 0.52 11.27 29.31
CA ALA A 217 1.46 11.03 30.41
C ALA A 217 1.24 9.70 31.15
N ASP A 218 0.05 9.11 31.08
CA ASP A 218 -0.25 7.77 31.61
C ASP A 218 0.18 6.63 30.66
N GLY A 219 0.88 6.96 29.58
CA GLY A 219 1.32 6.01 28.56
C GLY A 219 0.24 5.64 27.55
N GLY A 220 -0.93 6.27 27.59
CA GLY A 220 -2.02 6.03 26.65
C GLY A 220 -2.72 4.68 26.83
N SER A 221 -3.71 4.43 25.97
CA SER A 221 -4.57 3.26 26.03
C SER A 221 -4.81 2.65 24.66
N VAL A 222 -5.17 1.36 24.65
CA VAL A 222 -5.49 0.63 23.43
C VAL A 222 -6.65 1.33 22.75
N ALA A 223 -6.52 1.59 21.44
CA ALA A 223 -7.59 2.23 20.68
C ALA A 223 -8.85 1.37 20.75
N PRO A 224 -10.02 1.96 21.06
CA PRO A 224 -11.27 1.21 21.04
C PRO A 224 -11.50 0.70 19.62
N PRO A 225 -12.06 -0.51 19.45
CA PRO A 225 -12.42 -1.00 18.13
C PRO A 225 -13.37 0.00 17.47
N LYS A 226 -13.06 0.44 16.25
CA LYS A 226 -13.99 1.28 15.50
C LYS A 226 -15.26 0.47 15.27
N VAL A 227 -16.39 0.96 15.77
CA VAL A 227 -17.71 0.40 15.48
C VAL A 227 -18.05 0.76 14.04
N VAL A 228 -17.46 0.05 13.09
CA VAL A 228 -18.02 -0.01 11.76
C VAL A 228 -19.21 -0.94 11.85
N ALA A 229 -20.42 -0.38 11.73
CA ALA A 229 -21.61 -1.17 11.47
C ALA A 229 -21.21 -2.17 10.39
N ALA A 230 -21.31 -3.46 10.70
CA ALA A 230 -21.03 -4.48 9.71
C ALA A 230 -21.98 -4.18 8.55
N ALA A 231 -21.46 -3.59 7.47
CA ALA A 231 -22.18 -3.58 6.22
C ALA A 231 -22.57 -5.04 6.03
N PRO A 232 -23.87 -5.37 5.96
CA PRO A 232 -24.28 -6.75 5.88
C PRO A 232 -23.48 -7.31 4.72
N LYS A 233 -22.60 -8.27 5.03
CA LYS A 233 -22.06 -9.13 4.00
C LYS A 233 -23.32 -9.80 3.50
N THR A 234 -23.93 -9.24 2.47
CA THR A 234 -24.59 -10.05 1.49
C THR A 234 -23.46 -10.95 0.99
N ARG A 235 -23.25 -12.05 1.71
CA ARG A 235 -23.18 -13.34 1.03
C ARG A 235 -24.37 -13.26 0.11
N ARG A 236 -24.12 -12.83 -1.13
CA ARG A 236 -24.85 -13.39 -2.24
C ARG A 236 -24.63 -14.88 -2.02
N THR A 237 -25.59 -15.51 -1.35
CA THR A 237 -25.96 -16.87 -1.70
C THR A 237 -26.02 -16.80 -3.21
N ALA A 238 -24.95 -17.27 -3.83
CA ALA A 238 -25.01 -17.54 -5.24
C ALA A 238 -26.21 -18.46 -5.37
N ALA A 239 -27.25 -17.99 -6.03
CA ALA A 239 -28.28 -18.88 -6.54
C ALA A 239 -27.53 -20.05 -7.19
N PRO A 240 -27.91 -21.31 -6.93
CA PRO A 240 -27.23 -22.45 -7.53
C PRO A 240 -27.15 -22.18 -9.03
N LYS A 241 -25.93 -21.96 -9.54
CA LYS A 241 -25.71 -21.83 -10.97
C LYS A 241 -26.22 -23.14 -11.57
N ALA A 242 -27.19 -23.04 -12.46
CA ALA A 242 -27.48 -24.11 -13.40
C ALA A 242 -26.15 -24.62 -13.98
N PRO A 243 -25.96 -25.94 -14.13
CA PRO A 243 -24.69 -26.50 -14.54
C PRO A 243 -24.24 -25.83 -15.85
N ALA A 244 -23.10 -25.15 -15.78
CA ALA A 244 -22.48 -24.56 -16.95
C ALA A 244 -22.16 -25.69 -17.93
N VAL A 245 -22.74 -25.61 -19.13
CA VAL A 245 -22.34 -26.44 -20.27
C VAL A 245 -20.84 -26.27 -20.45
N LYS A 246 -20.10 -27.38 -20.31
CA LYS A 246 -18.65 -27.41 -20.45
C LYS A 246 -18.28 -26.85 -21.83
N ARG A 247 -17.53 -25.75 -21.82
CA ARG A 247 -16.82 -25.27 -23.02
C ARG A 247 -15.82 -26.38 -23.42
N PRO A 248 -15.71 -26.76 -24.70
CA PRO A 248 -14.80 -27.82 -25.10
C PRO A 248 -13.35 -27.44 -24.77
N THR A 249 -12.67 -28.33 -24.05
CA THR A 249 -11.24 -28.28 -23.74
C THR A 249 -10.44 -28.27 -25.04
N LYS A 250 -9.39 -27.44 -25.10
CA LYS A 250 -8.38 -27.51 -26.17
C LYS A 250 -7.72 -28.91 -26.14
N PRO A 251 -7.28 -29.47 -27.29
CA PRO A 251 -6.75 -30.84 -27.37
C PRO A 251 -5.47 -31.15 -26.57
N ALA A 252 -4.89 -30.18 -25.87
CA ALA A 252 -3.57 -30.30 -25.24
C ALA A 252 -3.58 -30.84 -23.79
N ASP A 253 -4.76 -30.96 -23.15
CA ASP A 253 -4.90 -31.44 -21.76
C ASP A 253 -5.53 -32.83 -21.65
N ILE A 254 -5.37 -33.70 -22.65
CA ILE A 254 -5.73 -35.12 -22.50
C ILE A 254 -4.51 -35.82 -21.88
N PRO A 255 -4.62 -36.41 -20.67
CA PRO A 255 -3.54 -37.21 -20.10
C PRO A 255 -3.14 -38.31 -21.09
N LEU A 256 -1.87 -38.35 -21.49
CA LEU A 256 -1.35 -39.40 -22.36
C LEU A 256 -1.34 -40.71 -21.57
N GLU A 257 -2.07 -41.71 -22.05
CA GLU A 257 -2.03 -43.06 -21.46
C GLU A 257 -0.65 -43.67 -21.71
N ILE A 258 -0.05 -44.30 -20.70
CA ILE A 258 1.30 -44.85 -20.76
C ILE A 258 1.20 -46.38 -20.79
N CYS A 259 2.00 -47.04 -21.65
CA CYS A 259 2.08 -48.49 -21.70
C CYS A 259 2.66 -49.06 -20.39
N PRO A 260 1.98 -49.99 -19.71
CA PRO A 260 2.47 -50.53 -18.43
C PRO A 260 3.68 -51.47 -18.57
N THR A 261 4.04 -51.88 -19.79
CA THR A 261 5.13 -52.84 -20.05
C THR A 261 6.45 -52.16 -20.38
N CYS A 262 6.43 -51.12 -21.22
CA CYS A 262 7.65 -50.42 -21.67
C CYS A 262 7.65 -48.91 -21.34
N PHE A 263 6.61 -48.41 -20.67
CA PHE A 263 6.48 -47.03 -20.20
C PHE A 263 6.53 -45.94 -21.29
N MET A 264 6.36 -46.29 -22.56
CA MET A 264 6.15 -45.31 -23.64
C MET A 264 4.70 -44.83 -23.69
N ALA A 265 4.50 -43.59 -24.13
CA ALA A 265 3.18 -43.02 -24.34
C ALA A 265 2.44 -43.78 -25.45
N LEU A 266 1.20 -44.19 -25.18
CA LEU A 266 0.38 -44.94 -26.11
C LEU A 266 -0.15 -44.02 -27.22
N PRO A 267 -0.17 -44.50 -28.48
CA PRO A 267 -0.93 -43.85 -29.53
C PRO A 267 -2.43 -43.96 -29.23
N ARG A 268 -3.23 -43.18 -29.94
CA ARG A 268 -4.68 -43.06 -29.73
C ARG A 268 -5.46 -44.37 -29.93
N SER A 269 -4.84 -45.39 -30.52
CA SER A 269 -5.38 -46.75 -30.67
C SER A 269 -5.37 -47.55 -29.37
N GLY A 270 -4.59 -47.14 -28.35
CA GLY A 270 -4.46 -47.86 -27.07
C GLY A 270 -3.58 -49.12 -27.12
N VAL A 271 -2.95 -49.41 -28.26
CA VAL A 271 -2.05 -50.56 -28.45
C VAL A 271 -0.62 -50.05 -28.62
N CYS A 272 0.34 -50.67 -27.94
CA CYS A 272 1.75 -50.27 -27.99
C CYS A 272 2.44 -50.91 -29.19
N ASP A 273 2.93 -50.09 -30.13
CA ASP A 273 3.62 -50.58 -31.34
C ASP A 273 4.95 -51.30 -31.04
N ASN A 274 5.52 -51.12 -29.84
CA ASN A 274 6.79 -51.73 -29.43
C ASN A 274 6.63 -53.01 -28.60
N CYS A 275 5.42 -53.31 -28.10
CA CYS A 275 5.13 -54.51 -27.29
C CYS A 275 4.05 -55.41 -27.92
N ALA A 276 3.57 -55.05 -29.12
CA ALA A 276 2.65 -55.84 -29.93
C ALA A 276 3.36 -57.01 -30.62
#